data_AF-A0A7U3UMN2-F1
#
_entry.id   AF-A0A7U3UMN2-F1
#
_cell.length_a   1.000
_cell.length_b   1.000
_cell.length_c   1.000
_cell.angle_alpha   90.00
_cell.angle_beta   90.00
_cell.angle_gamma   90.00
#
_symmetry.space_group_name_H-M   'P 1'
#
loop_
_entity.id
_entity.type
_entity.pdbx_description
1 polymer ?
#
loop_
_entity_poly.entity_id
_entity_poly.type
_entity_poly.pdbx_seq_one_letter_code
_entity_poly.pdbx_strand_id
1 'polypeptide(L)'
;MRTDSTDGTGDTDRTGGTEGGNGTGGARGRHGDDPSGLHRIEGYLLWSAEVARARREAGGFTEHLPWLTTAQREEVERVYVADRLRLSRETLRRIVDRAAELREEYAARYRELRRRCVAAAVVGGGAAAGALGAAAYLAR
;
A
#
# COMPACT_ATOMS: atom_id res chain seq x y z
N MET A 1 -54.97 -19.19 0.16
CA MET A 1 -54.43 -20.28 0.98
C MET A 1 -53.39 -19.66 1.92
N ARG A 2 -53.76 -19.48 3.20
CA ARG A 2 -52.93 -18.91 4.27
C ARG A 2 -52.53 -20.04 5.21
N THR A 3 -51.26 -20.07 5.60
CA THR A 3 -50.66 -20.79 6.75
C THR A 3 -49.49 -19.88 7.17
N ASP A 4 -49.57 -19.04 8.19
CA ASP A 4 -49.52 -19.29 9.65
C ASP A 4 -48.16 -19.81 10.16
N SER A 5 -47.71 -19.23 11.29
CA SER A 5 -46.72 -19.72 12.26
C SER A 5 -45.24 -19.79 11.84
N THR A 6 -44.21 -19.39 12.61
CA THR A 6 -44.01 -19.02 14.04
C THR A 6 -42.72 -18.17 14.11
N ASP A 7 -42.72 -17.01 14.75
CA ASP A 7 -42.12 -16.71 16.07
C ASP A 7 -40.99 -17.64 16.55
N GLY A 8 -39.83 -17.04 16.81
CA GLY A 8 -38.58 -17.71 17.15
C GLY A 8 -37.62 -16.72 17.81
N THR A 9 -38.05 -16.21 18.96
CA THR A 9 -37.25 -15.43 19.92
C THR A 9 -36.24 -16.33 20.64
N GLY A 10 -34.95 -15.95 20.62
CA GLY A 10 -33.89 -16.48 21.48
C GLY A 10 -32.66 -15.59 21.31
N ASP A 11 -32.50 -14.52 22.10
CA ASP A 11 -31.96 -14.53 23.47
C ASP A 11 -30.72 -15.43 23.62
N THR A 12 -29.56 -14.83 23.38
CA THR A 12 -28.30 -15.21 24.04
C THR A 12 -27.47 -13.94 24.22
N ASP A 13 -27.90 -13.10 25.16
CA ASP A 13 -27.02 -12.10 25.76
C ASP A 13 -26.59 -12.58 27.16
N ARG A 14 -25.36 -12.22 27.55
CA ARG A 14 -24.76 -12.30 28.90
C ARG A 14 -24.03 -13.59 29.32
N THR A 15 -22.71 -13.55 29.15
CA THR A 15 -21.72 -13.77 30.25
C THR A 15 -20.63 -12.68 30.07
N GLY A 16 -20.49 -11.68 30.94
CA GLY A 16 -19.71 -11.73 32.19
C GLY A 16 -18.21 -11.84 31.87
N GLY A 17 -17.44 -10.75 31.78
CA GLY A 17 -16.69 -10.16 32.92
C GLY A 17 -15.62 -11.15 33.41
N THR A 18 -14.31 -10.91 33.41
CA THR A 18 -13.50 -9.73 33.76
C THR A 18 -12.04 -10.08 33.46
N GLU A 19 -11.22 -9.13 32.99
CA GLU A 19 -9.80 -9.09 33.38
C GLU A 19 -9.24 -7.70 33.03
N GLY A 20 -9.09 -6.89 34.08
CA GLY A 20 -8.26 -5.69 34.04
C GLY A 20 -6.82 -6.06 34.36
N GLY A 21 -5.87 -5.31 33.81
CA GLY A 21 -4.51 -5.31 34.35
C GLY A 21 -3.39 -5.02 33.36
N ASN A 22 -3.14 -3.73 33.17
CA ASN A 22 -1.81 -3.12 33.27
C ASN A 22 -0.76 -3.30 32.15
N GLY A 23 -0.06 -2.19 31.87
CA GLY A 23 1.14 -2.08 31.06
C GLY A 23 0.81 -1.91 29.57
N THR A 24 1.25 -0.91 28.83
CA THR A 24 2.34 0.07 28.95
C THR A 24 2.00 1.12 27.87
N GLY A 25 1.96 2.42 28.16
CA GLY A 25 3.18 3.20 28.13
C GLY A 25 3.89 3.09 26.77
N GLY A 26 3.60 4.00 25.84
CA GLY A 26 4.53 4.33 24.74
C GLY A 26 4.34 3.62 23.40
N ALA A 27 3.22 3.87 22.70
CA ALA A 27 3.15 3.68 21.24
C ALA A 27 2.64 4.95 20.50
N ARG A 28 2.63 6.11 21.16
CA ARG A 28 2.53 7.41 20.49
C ARG A 28 3.93 7.83 20.07
N GLY A 29 4.26 7.64 18.80
CA GLY A 29 5.48 8.22 18.21
C GLY A 29 6.46 7.20 17.63
N ARG A 30 6.01 6.27 16.80
CA ARG A 30 6.90 5.60 15.83
C ARG A 30 6.31 5.45 14.42
N HIS A 31 5.32 6.27 14.08
CA HIS A 31 4.79 6.39 12.72
C HIS A 31 5.61 7.32 11.80
N GLY A 32 6.72 7.88 12.30
CA GLY A 32 7.55 8.82 11.55
C GLY A 32 8.46 8.17 10.50
N ASP A 33 8.81 6.90 10.67
CA ASP A 33 9.85 6.23 9.86
C ASP A 33 9.34 4.96 9.15
N ASP A 34 8.03 4.87 8.89
CA ASP A 34 7.51 3.85 7.99
C ASP A 34 7.44 4.44 6.57
N PRO A 35 8.42 4.15 5.68
CA PRO A 35 8.40 4.66 4.32
C PRO A 35 7.15 4.21 3.56
N SER A 36 6.51 3.10 3.97
CA SER A 36 5.26 2.65 3.36
C SER A 36 4.06 3.54 3.71
N GLY A 37 4.07 4.16 4.89
CA GLY A 37 3.08 5.15 5.31
C GLY A 37 3.21 6.45 4.50
N LEU A 38 4.43 6.93 4.30
CA LEU A 38 4.69 8.13 3.49
C LEU A 38 4.26 7.94 2.03
N HIS A 39 4.61 6.81 1.41
CA HIS A 39 4.19 6.51 0.03
C HIS A 39 2.67 6.40 -0.12
N ARG A 40 1.96 5.91 0.90
CA ARG A 40 0.49 5.86 0.88
C ARG A 40 -0.13 7.26 0.92
N ILE A 41 0.40 8.14 1.75
CA ILE A 41 -0.04 9.53 1.86
C ILE A 41 0.27 10.27 0.56
N GLU A 42 1.47 10.10 0.01
CA GLU A 42 1.88 10.68 -1.27
C GLU A 42 0.94 10.25 -2.41
N GLY A 43 0.62 8.96 -2.51
CA GLY A 43 -0.32 8.44 -3.50
C GLY A 43 -1.74 9.00 -3.35
N TYR A 44 -2.22 9.14 -2.11
CA TYR A 44 -3.51 9.77 -1.82
C TYR A 44 -3.51 11.26 -2.23
N LEU A 45 -2.44 12.00 -1.93
CA LEU A 45 -2.31 13.41 -2.27
C LEU A 45 -2.27 13.62 -3.79
N LEU A 46 -1.47 12.83 -4.52
CA LEU A 46 -1.45 12.85 -5.98
C LEU A 46 -2.83 12.58 -6.57
N TRP A 47 -3.53 11.56 -6.08
CA TRP A 47 -4.88 11.25 -6.55
C TRP A 47 -5.87 12.38 -6.26
N SER A 48 -5.82 12.97 -5.06
CA SER A 48 -6.69 14.09 -4.70
C SER A 48 -6.44 15.33 -5.57
N ALA A 49 -5.18 15.61 -5.92
CA ALA A 49 -4.80 16.72 -6.79
C ALA A 49 -5.29 16.49 -8.23
N GLU A 50 -5.16 15.27 -8.75
CA GLU A 50 -5.68 14.89 -10.07
C GLU A 50 -7.21 15.00 -10.16
N VAL A 51 -7.94 14.54 -9.13
CA VAL A 51 -9.40 14.70 -9.06
C VAL A 51 -9.80 16.18 -9.05
N ALA A 52 -9.10 17.01 -8.26
CA ALA A 52 -9.37 18.44 -8.20
C ALA A 52 -9.07 19.13 -9.54
N ARG A 53 -8.02 18.71 -10.25
CA ARG A 53 -7.69 19.21 -11.59
C ARG A 53 -8.76 18.83 -12.61
N ALA A 54 -9.18 17.56 -12.64
CA ALA A 54 -10.21 17.09 -13.57
C ALA A 54 -11.53 17.84 -13.40
N ARG A 55 -11.92 18.16 -12.15
CA ARG A 55 -13.11 18.99 -11.87
C ARG A 55 -12.98 20.41 -12.39
N ARG A 56 -11.82 21.06 -12.22
CA ARG A 56 -11.59 22.41 -12.75
C ARG A 56 -11.62 22.44 -14.28
N GLU A 57 -11.01 21.45 -14.93
CA GLU A 57 -11.03 21.32 -16.39
C GLU A 57 -12.45 21.09 -16.92
N ALA A 58 -13.26 20.27 -16.23
CA ALA A 58 -14.65 20.05 -16.59
C ALA A 58 -15.50 21.33 -16.44
N GLY A 59 -15.33 22.07 -15.34
CA GLY A 59 -15.98 23.38 -15.14
C GLY A 59 -15.68 24.34 -16.29
N GLY A 60 -14.41 24.53 -16.62
CA GLY A 60 -14.00 25.39 -17.76
C GLY A 60 -14.52 24.91 -19.11
N PHE A 61 -14.55 23.60 -19.36
CA PHE A 61 -15.11 23.04 -20.59
C PHE A 61 -16.62 23.30 -20.71
N THR A 62 -17.34 23.20 -19.60
CA THR A 62 -18.78 23.44 -19.59
C THR A 62 -19.12 24.92 -19.81
N GLU A 63 -18.32 25.87 -19.33
CA GLU A 63 -18.51 27.30 -19.63
C GLU A 63 -18.52 27.60 -21.14
N HIS A 64 -17.84 26.79 -21.96
CA HIS A 64 -17.75 26.95 -23.41
C HIS A 64 -18.97 26.38 -24.17
N LEU A 65 -19.96 25.81 -23.47
CA LEU A 65 -21.15 25.19 -24.04
C LEU A 65 -22.44 25.89 -23.55
N PRO A 66 -22.69 27.17 -23.89
CA PRO A 66 -23.82 27.96 -23.36
C PRO A 66 -25.21 27.49 -23.82
N TRP A 67 -25.27 26.60 -24.81
CA TRP A 67 -26.50 26.06 -25.40
C TRP A 67 -27.01 24.77 -24.73
N LEU A 68 -26.28 24.24 -23.74
CA LEU A 68 -26.67 23.07 -22.96
C LEU A 68 -27.41 23.49 -21.69
N THR A 69 -28.56 22.87 -21.43
CA THR A 69 -29.29 23.09 -20.18
C THR A 69 -28.47 22.62 -18.99
N THR A 70 -28.66 23.22 -17.81
CA THR A 70 -27.88 22.92 -16.59
C THR A 70 -27.87 21.42 -16.25
N ALA A 71 -28.98 20.72 -16.47
CA ALA A 71 -29.10 19.28 -16.23
C ALA A 71 -28.27 18.43 -17.21
N GLN A 72 -28.20 18.83 -18.48
CA GLN A 72 -27.38 18.12 -19.48
C GLN A 72 -25.88 18.39 -19.30
N ARG A 73 -25.53 19.57 -18.81
CA ARG A 73 -24.17 19.94 -18.43
C ARG A 73 -23.65 19.06 -17.29
N GLU A 74 -24.44 18.88 -16.23
CA GLU A 74 -24.08 18.02 -15.10
C GLU A 74 -23.91 16.55 -15.49
N GLU A 75 -24.75 16.02 -16.39
CA GLU A 75 -24.62 14.65 -16.87
C GLU A 75 -23.32 14.44 -17.66
N VAL A 76 -22.98 15.36 -18.57
CA VAL A 76 -21.74 15.29 -19.34
C VAL A 76 -20.52 15.42 -18.43
N GLU A 77 -20.57 16.32 -17.44
CA GLU A 77 -19.51 16.46 -16.45
C GLU A 77 -19.30 15.16 -15.65
N ARG A 78 -20.39 14.51 -15.18
CA ARG A 78 -20.32 13.23 -14.48
C ARG A 78 -19.69 12.13 -15.34
N VAL A 79 -20.14 11.99 -16.59
CA VAL A 79 -19.64 10.96 -17.50
C VAL A 79 -18.17 11.22 -17.88
N TYR A 80 -17.79 12.47 -18.14
CA TYR A 80 -16.42 12.84 -18.47
C TYR A 80 -15.46 12.62 -17.29
N VAL A 81 -15.86 13.01 -16.07
CA VAL A 81 -15.08 12.76 -14.87
C VAL A 81 -14.92 11.26 -14.63
N ALA A 82 -15.99 10.48 -14.77
CA ALA A 82 -15.93 9.03 -14.62
C ALA A 82 -14.96 8.38 -15.62
N ASP A 83 -15.01 8.77 -16.90
CA ASP A 83 -14.16 8.20 -17.93
C ASP A 83 -12.68 8.61 -17.79
N ARG A 84 -12.41 9.88 -17.46
CA ARG A 84 -11.04 10.35 -17.16
C ARG A 84 -10.43 9.65 -15.96
N LEU A 85 -11.21 9.41 -14.90
CA LEU A 85 -10.75 8.67 -13.73
C LEU A 85 -10.50 7.19 -14.05
N ARG A 86 -11.31 6.59 -14.92
CA ARG A 86 -11.12 5.20 -15.39
C ARG A 86 -9.82 5.07 -16.19
N LEU A 87 -9.60 5.93 -17.17
CA LEU A 87 -8.39 5.95 -17.99
C LEU A 87 -7.12 6.21 -17.17
N SER A 88 -7.19 7.14 -16.22
CA SER A 88 -6.08 7.43 -15.29
C SER A 88 -5.74 6.19 -14.45
N ARG A 89 -6.75 5.52 -13.88
CA ARG A 89 -6.56 4.28 -13.11
C ARG A 89 -5.96 3.14 -13.95
N GLU A 90 -6.44 2.93 -15.16
CA GLU A 90 -5.90 1.89 -16.06
C GLU A 90 -4.44 2.15 -16.44
N THR A 91 -4.08 3.41 -16.65
CA THR A 91 -2.70 3.80 -16.97
C THR A 91 -1.78 3.61 -15.76
N LEU A 92 -2.22 4.05 -14.57
CA LEU A 92 -1.46 3.85 -13.33
C LEU A 92 -1.26 2.36 -13.01
N ARG A 93 -2.28 1.52 -13.19
CA ARG A 93 -2.16 0.06 -13.00
C ARG A 93 -1.09 -0.52 -13.92
N ARG A 94 -1.14 -0.20 -15.22
CA ARG A 94 -0.12 -0.67 -16.18
C ARG A 94 1.30 -0.24 -15.79
N ILE A 95 1.48 0.98 -15.30
CA ILE A 95 2.80 1.46 -14.84
C ILE A 95 3.25 0.68 -13.61
N VAL A 96 2.36 0.47 -12.63
CA VAL A 96 2.66 -0.31 -11.42
C VAL A 96 3.03 -1.75 -11.78
N ASP A 97 2.29 -2.39 -12.67
CA ASP A 97 2.56 -3.77 -13.10
C ASP A 97 3.93 -3.87 -13.79
N ARG A 98 4.26 -2.94 -14.69
CA ARG A 98 5.58 -2.89 -15.35
C ARG A 98 6.71 -2.57 -14.39
N ALA A 99 6.48 -1.67 -13.43
CA ALA A 99 7.48 -1.36 -12.41
C ALA A 99 7.73 -2.55 -11.49
N ALA A 100 6.69 -3.35 -11.18
CA ALA A 100 6.82 -4.57 -10.39
C ALA A 100 7.63 -5.64 -11.15
N GLU A 101 7.31 -5.86 -12.42
CA GLU A 101 8.03 -6.79 -13.31
C GLU A 101 9.52 -6.45 -13.40
N LEU A 102 9.84 -5.18 -13.64
CA LEU A 102 11.23 -4.70 -13.64
C LEU A 102 11.90 -4.91 -12.26
N ARG A 103 11.20 -4.56 -11.18
CA ARG A 103 11.75 -4.67 -9.81
C ARG A 103 12.04 -6.12 -9.44
N GLU A 104 11.24 -7.08 -9.91
CA GLU A 104 11.51 -8.51 -9.73
C GLU A 104 12.76 -8.96 -10.48
N GLU A 105 12.94 -8.53 -11.72
CA GLU A 105 14.12 -8.86 -12.54
C GLU A 105 15.42 -8.32 -11.90
N TYR A 106 15.40 -7.07 -11.42
CA TYR A 106 16.55 -6.48 -10.72
C TYR A 106 16.78 -7.09 -9.33
N ALA A 107 15.72 -7.42 -8.59
CA ALA A 107 15.83 -8.06 -7.28
C ALA A 107 16.46 -9.46 -7.37
N ALA A 108 16.18 -10.21 -8.44
CA ALA A 108 16.82 -11.51 -8.68
C ALA A 108 18.33 -11.38 -8.90
N ARG A 109 18.76 -10.42 -9.73
CA ARG A 109 20.20 -10.14 -9.96
C ARG A 109 20.91 -9.65 -8.70
N TYR A 110 20.26 -8.78 -7.92
CA TYR A 110 20.84 -8.29 -6.67
C TYR A 110 20.98 -9.39 -5.61
N ARG A 111 20.02 -10.32 -5.54
CA ARG A 111 20.10 -11.47 -4.63
C ARG A 111 21.29 -12.38 -4.96
N GLU A 112 21.59 -12.60 -6.23
CA GLU A 112 22.74 -13.40 -6.66
C GLU A 112 24.07 -12.73 -6.29
N LEU A 113 24.20 -11.42 -6.54
CA LEU A 113 25.39 -10.67 -6.18
C LEU A 113 25.59 -10.62 -4.66
N ARG A 114 24.50 -10.40 -3.91
CA ARG A 114 24.51 -10.41 -2.45
C ARG A 114 24.90 -11.78 -1.89
N ARG A 115 24.42 -12.88 -2.48
CA ARG A 115 24.82 -14.24 -2.09
C ARG A 115 26.32 -14.45 -2.26
N ARG A 116 26.89 -14.02 -3.40
CA ARG A 116 28.33 -14.12 -3.65
C ARG A 116 29.16 -13.29 -2.68
N CYS A 117 28.75 -12.05 -2.41
CA CYS A 117 29.43 -11.20 -1.43
C CYS A 117 29.37 -11.80 -0.01
N VAL A 118 28.20 -12.29 0.40
CA VAL A 118 28.04 -12.94 1.72
C VAL A 118 28.86 -14.22 1.79
N ALA A 119 28.86 -15.05 0.76
CA ALA A 119 29.68 -16.26 0.71
C ALA A 119 31.19 -15.93 0.80
N ALA A 120 31.65 -14.94 0.04
CA ALA A 120 33.04 -14.49 0.09
C ALA A 120 33.42 -13.93 1.47
N ALA A 121 32.53 -13.16 2.10
CA ALA A 121 32.75 -12.63 3.45
C ALA A 121 32.79 -13.74 4.52
N VAL A 122 31.91 -14.74 4.42
CA VAL A 122 31.89 -15.90 5.34
C VAL A 122 33.14 -16.76 5.16
N VAL A 123 33.54 -17.05 3.92
CA VAL A 123 34.76 -17.82 3.64
C VAL A 123 36.01 -17.08 4.11
N GLY A 124 36.14 -15.79 3.76
CA GLY A 124 37.27 -14.96 4.18
C GLY A 124 37.34 -14.81 5.70
N GLY A 125 36.21 -14.52 6.36
CA GLY A 125 36.12 -14.42 7.81
C GLY A 125 36.42 -15.74 8.52
N GLY A 126 35.90 -16.86 8.00
CA GLY A 126 36.18 -18.20 8.51
C GLY A 126 37.64 -18.61 8.37
N ALA A 127 38.26 -18.31 7.23
CA ALA A 127 39.69 -18.56 7.00
C ALA A 127 40.57 -17.73 7.96
N ALA A 128 40.26 -16.44 8.14
CA ALA A 128 40.97 -15.57 9.06
C ALA A 128 40.83 -16.04 10.52
N ALA A 129 39.61 -16.38 10.95
CA ALA A 129 39.36 -16.92 12.28
C ALA A 129 40.06 -18.27 12.51
N GLY A 130 40.05 -19.15 11.52
CA GLY A 130 40.75 -20.44 11.56
C GLY A 130 42.26 -20.30 11.66
N ALA A 131 42.85 -19.38 10.89
CA ALA A 131 44.29 -19.09 10.95
C ALA A 131 44.71 -18.53 12.31
N LEU A 132 43.92 -17.61 12.88
CA LEU A 132 44.16 -17.07 14.22
C LEU A 132 44.04 -18.15 15.30
N GLY A 133 43.04 -19.02 15.20
CA GLY A 133 42.86 -20.16 16.11
C GLY A 133 44.02 -21.16 16.04
N ALA A 134 44.49 -21.49 14.83
CA ALA A 134 45.63 -22.38 14.63
C ALA A 134 46.93 -21.77 15.18
N ALA A 135 47.17 -20.47 14.96
CA ALA A 135 48.32 -19.77 15.52
C ALA A 135 48.28 -19.74 17.06
N ALA A 136 47.11 -19.50 17.66
CA ALA A 136 46.94 -19.53 19.10
C ALA A 136 47.14 -20.95 19.69
N TYR A 137 46.71 -21.98 18.96
CA TYR A 137 46.93 -23.39 19.36
C TYR A 137 48.41 -23.77 19.30
N LEU A 138 49.14 -23.35 18.27
CA LEU A 138 50.58 -23.61 18.15
C LEU A 138 51.43 -22.82 19.14
N ALA A 139 50.91 -21.69 19.63
CA ALA A 139 51.56 -20.86 20.65
C ALA A 139 51.24 -21.31 22.10
N ARG A 140 50.38 -22.32 22.27
CA ARG A 140 49.94 -22.87 23.56
C ARG A 140 50.82 -24.03 23.99
#